data_AF-A0A932JVF4-F1
#
_entry.id   AF-A0A932JVF4-F1
#
_cell.length_a   1.000
_cell.length_b   1.000
_cell.length_c   1.000
_cell.angle_alpha   90.00
_cell.angle_beta   90.00
_cell.angle_gamma   90.00
#
_symmetry.space_group_name_H-M   'P 1'
#
loop_
_entity.id
_entity.type
_entity.pdbx_description
1 polymer ?
#
loop_
_entity_poly.entity_id
_entity_poly.type
_entity_poly.pdbx_seq_one_letter_code
_entity_poly.pdbx_strand_id
1 'polypeptide(L)'
;MPKRVLRGVVVSTKMAKTLIVAVDVFRAHPRYRKRYVVSKRYKVHSHTDEYRVGDVVEIVESRPVSKDKHWTVRAKVGEQSSPPETNEEPTI
;
A
#
# COMPACT_ATOMS: atom_id res chain seq x y z
N MET A 1 16.60 16.87 -7.99
CA MET A 1 15.87 15.82 -8.72
C MET A 1 14.57 15.50 -7.99
N PRO A 2 13.46 15.19 -8.69
CA PRO A 2 12.19 14.85 -8.05
C PRO A 2 12.30 13.51 -7.30
N LYS A 3 11.69 13.44 -6.11
CA LYS A 3 11.64 12.21 -5.31
C LYS A 3 10.65 11.22 -5.94
N ARG A 4 10.96 9.93 -5.88
CA ARG A 4 10.07 8.88 -6.39
C ARG A 4 8.86 8.73 -5.48
N VAL A 5 7.67 8.74 -6.08
CA VAL A 5 6.38 8.51 -5.39
C VAL A 5 5.80 7.18 -5.90
N LEU A 6 5.34 6.34 -4.99
CA LEU A 6 4.67 5.08 -5.30
C LEU A 6 3.31 5.05 -4.62
N ARG A 7 2.35 4.34 -5.21
CA ARG A 7 1.02 4.12 -4.64
C ARG A 7 0.86 2.64 -4.32
N GLY A 8 0.27 2.33 -3.17
CA GLY A 8 0.09 0.96 -2.73
C GLY A 8 -0.97 0.80 -1.65
N VAL A 9 -1.21 -0.43 -1.24
CA VAL A 9 -2.20 -0.79 -0.22
C VAL A 9 -1.50 -1.15 1.08
N VAL A 10 -2.03 -0.70 2.21
CA VAL A 10 -1.53 -1.06 3.54
C VAL A 10 -1.93 -2.51 3.84
N VAL A 11 -0.93 -3.38 4.00
CA VAL A 11 -1.13 -4.81 4.33
C VAL A 11 -1.05 -5.04 5.83
N SER A 12 -0.24 -4.26 6.55
CA SER A 12 -0.08 -4.45 7.99
C SER A 12 0.34 -3.18 8.71
N THR A 13 -0.25 -2.97 9.89
CA THR A 13 0.00 -1.87 10.83
C THR A 13 0.53 -2.39 12.17
N LYS A 14 0.98 -3.65 12.25
CA LYS A 14 1.36 -4.30 13.52
C LYS A 14 2.61 -3.71 14.20
N MET A 15 3.41 -2.91 13.48
CA MET A 15 4.66 -2.35 13.99
C MET A 15 4.46 -0.89 14.40
N ALA A 16 5.08 -0.48 15.51
CA ALA A 16 5.02 0.91 15.96
C ALA A 16 5.57 1.88 14.89
N LYS A 17 4.82 2.96 14.61
CA LYS A 17 5.21 4.05 13.68
C LYS A 17 5.68 3.56 12.30
N THR A 18 5.17 2.40 11.88
CA THR A 18 5.61 1.70 10.67
C THR A 18 4.47 0.96 9.99
N LEU A 19 4.27 1.23 8.71
CA LEU A 19 3.31 0.55 7.88
C LEU A 19 4.03 -0.40 6.92
N ILE A 20 3.42 -1.55 6.63
CA ILE A 20 3.82 -2.40 5.51
C ILE A 20 2.89 -2.11 4.34
N VAL A 21 3.42 -1.49 3.29
CA VAL A 21 2.67 -1.16 2.07
C VAL A 21 3.09 -2.10 0.95
N ALA A 22 2.13 -2.75 0.30
CA ALA A 22 2.35 -3.51 -0.93
C ALA A 22 2.14 -2.60 -2.13
N VAL A 23 3.13 -2.55 -3.01
CA VAL A 23 3.07 -1.82 -4.29
C VAL A 23 3.14 -2.86 -5.41
N ASP A 24 2.13 -2.82 -6.27
CA ASP A 24 2.02 -3.68 -7.43
C ASP A 24 2.51 -2.95 -8.68
N VAL A 25 3.44 -3.57 -9.40
CA VAL A 25 3.98 -3.03 -10.65
C VAL A 25 3.81 -4.06 -11.75
N PHE A 26 3.24 -3.64 -12.88
CA PHE A 26 3.19 -4.46 -14.07
C PHE A 26 4.56 -4.50 -14.73
N ARG A 27 5.08 -5.71 -14.96
CA ARG A 27 6.27 -5.94 -15.79
C ARG A 27 5.88 -6.82 -16.96
N ALA A 28 6.55 -6.64 -18.10
CA ALA A 28 6.43 -7.54 -19.24
C ALA A 28 7.54 -8.59 -19.16
N HIS A 29 7.21 -9.86 -19.38
CA HIS A 29 8.23 -10.90 -19.45
C HIS A 29 9.15 -10.59 -20.66
N PRO A 30 10.49 -10.58 -20.52
CA PRO A 30 11.40 -10.12 -21.57
C PRO A 30 11.24 -10.90 -22.89
N ARG A 31 11.14 -12.23 -22.81
CA ARG A 31 10.91 -13.10 -23.99
C ARG A 31 9.48 -13.08 -24.52
N TYR A 32 8.50 -13.38 -23.67
CA TYR A 32 7.11 -13.61 -24.09
C TYR A 32 6.23 -12.36 -24.13
N ARG A 33 6.70 -11.21 -23.63
CA ARG A 33 5.96 -9.93 -23.52
C ARG A 33 4.63 -9.98 -22.76
N LYS A 34 4.25 -11.13 -22.18
CA LYS A 34 3.11 -11.27 -21.27
C LYS A 34 3.28 -10.33 -20.08
N ARG A 35 2.26 -9.53 -19.80
CA ARG A 35 2.22 -8.66 -18.61
C ARG A 35 1.94 -9.52 -17.38
N TYR A 36 2.74 -9.34 -16.34
CA TYR A 36 2.57 -9.97 -15.04
C TYR A 36 2.74 -8.94 -13.93
N VAL A 37 2.12 -9.19 -12.78
CA VAL A 37 2.18 -8.31 -11.60
C VAL A 37 3.35 -8.73 -10.73
N VAL A 38 4.17 -7.76 -10.32
CA VAL A 38 5.21 -7.93 -9.31
C VAL A 38 4.85 -7.08 -8.11
N SER A 39 4.54 -7.75 -7.01
CA SER A 39 4.24 -7.11 -5.73
C SER A 39 5.52 -6.97 -4.90
N LYS A 40 5.82 -5.75 -4.44
CA LYS A 40 6.91 -5.49 -3.49
C LYS A 40 6.38 -4.81 -2.24
N ARG A 41 6.81 -5.30 -1.08
CA ARG A 41 6.44 -4.75 0.24
C ARG A 41 7.50 -3.75 0.71
N TYR A 42 7.04 -2.61 1.19
CA TYR A 42 7.88 -1.54 1.71
C TYR A 42 7.54 -1.27 3.17
N LYS A 43 8.58 -1.12 4.02
CA LYS A 43 8.42 -0.60 5.37
C LYS A 43 8.42 0.92 5.30
N VAL A 44 7.30 1.52 5.66
CA VAL A 44 7.05 2.96 5.51
C VAL A 44 6.95 3.58 6.88
N HIS A 45 7.58 4.73 7.07
CA HIS A 45 7.45 5.52 8.29
C HIS A 45 6.15 6.34 8.27
N SER A 46 5.35 6.18 9.33
CA SER A 46 4.23 7.06 9.67
C SER A 46 4.53 7.79 10.98
N HIS A 47 4.10 9.04 11.09
CA HIS A 47 4.14 9.79 12.36
C HIS A 47 2.89 9.54 13.22
N THR A 48 1.75 9.29 12.57
CA THR A 48 0.46 9.03 13.23
C THR A 48 -0.08 7.65 12.85
N ASP A 49 -0.90 7.08 13.73
CA ASP A 49 -1.53 5.76 13.57
C ASP A 49 -2.91 5.84 12.88
N GLU A 50 -3.11 6.83 12.02
CA GLU A 50 -4.37 7.09 11.30
C GLU A 50 -4.67 6.09 10.16
N TYR A 51 -3.72 5.21 9.84
CA TYR A 51 -3.80 4.30 8.70
C TYR A 51 -4.24 2.90 9.13
N ARG A 52 -5.24 2.37 8.44
CA ARG A 52 -5.77 1.02 8.65
C ARG A 52 -5.31 0.08 7.55
N VAL A 53 -5.44 -1.22 7.81
CA VAL A 53 -5.21 -2.26 6.80
C VAL A 53 -6.28 -2.10 5.71
N GLY A 54 -5.86 -2.15 4.45
CA GLY A 54 -6.75 -1.93 3.29
C GLY A 54 -6.75 -0.49 2.75
N ASP A 55 -6.18 0.47 3.47
CA ASP A 55 -6.06 1.84 2.98
C ASP A 55 -5.13 1.95 1.76
N VAL A 56 -5.51 2.80 0.81
CA VAL A 56 -4.67 3.14 -0.34
C VAL A 56 -3.85 4.39 -0.02
N VAL A 57 -2.53 4.25 -0.03
CA VAL A 57 -1.59 5.30 0.36
C VAL A 57 -0.58 5.62 -0.72
N GLU A 58 -0.19 6.88 -0.80
CA GLU A 58 1.00 7.32 -1.52
C GLU A 58 2.20 7.39 -0.58
N ILE A 59 3.32 6.82 -1.03
CA ILE A 59 4.58 6.78 -0.31
C ILE A 59 5.65 7.49 -1.12
N VAL A 60 6.56 8.20 -0.44
CA VAL A 60 7.65 8.94 -1.06
C VAL A 60 8.99 8.45 -0.53
N GLU A 61 9.98 8.44 -1.40
CA GLU A 61 11.37 8.17 -1.04
C GLU A 61 11.88 9.22 -0.04
N SER A 62 12.56 8.76 1.00
CA SER A 62 13.01 9.58 2.11
C SER A 62 14.42 9.18 2.54
N ARG A 63 15.04 10.00 3.40
CA ARG A 63 16.29 9.60 4.06
C ARG A 63 16.06 8.28 4.82
N PRO A 64 17.08 7.43 4.98
CA PRO A 64 16.97 6.25 5.84
C PRO A 64 16.48 6.66 7.24
N VAL A 65 15.34 6.12 7.66
CA VAL A 65 14.83 6.23 9.03
C VAL A 65 15.33 5.05 9.86
N SER A 66 15.53 3.91 9.21
CA SER A 66 16.18 2.71 9.76
C SER A 66 16.84 1.91 8.65
N LYS A 67 17.40 0.73 8.99
CA LYS A 67 18.02 -0.20 8.03
C LYS A 67 17.13 -0.55 6.83
N ASP A 68 15.82 -0.66 7.05
CA ASP A 68 14.88 -1.07 5.99
C ASP A 68 13.88 0.05 5.62
N LYS A 69 13.66 1.02 6.52
CA LYS A 69 12.66 2.09 6.34
C LYS A 69 13.28 3.27 5.60
N HIS A 70 13.07 3.28 4.29
CA HIS A 70 13.52 4.35 3.39
C HIS A 70 12.35 5.14 2.77
N TRP A 71 11.12 4.84 3.18
CA TRP A 71 9.90 5.42 2.62
C TRP A 71 9.09 6.10 3.71
N THR A 72 8.43 7.20 3.38
CA THR A 72 7.52 7.94 4.27
C THR A 72 6.16 8.09 3.60
N VAL A 73 5.08 8.09 4.40
CA VAL A 73 3.74 8.32 3.87
C VAL A 73 3.60 9.79 3.42
N ARG A 74 3.04 10.00 2.22
CA ARG A 74 2.77 11.32 1.66
C ARG A 74 1.30 11.70 1.80
N ALA A 75 0.40 10.81 1.40
CA ALA A 75 -1.05 11.07 1.40
C ALA A 75 -1.86 9.77 1.47
N LYS A 76 -3.06 9.84 2.07
CA LYS A 76 -4.10 8.82 1.93
C LYS A 76 -4.94 9.17 0.70
N VAL A 77 -5.11 8.23 -0.22
CA VAL A 77 -5.77 8.47 -1.52
C VAL A 77 -7.19 7.92 -1.57
N GLY A 78 -7.50 6.90 -0.77
CA GLY A 78 -8.85 6.33 -0.69
C GLY A 78 -8.93 5.17 0.30
N GLU A 79 -10.17 4.75 0.56
CA GLU A 79 -10.52 3.57 1.34
C GLU A 79 -11.15 2.55 0.39
N GLN A 80 -10.81 1.28 0.52
CA GLN A 80 -11.54 0.23 -0.19
C GLN A 80 -12.91 0.09 0.48
N SER A 81 -13.92 0.75 -0.09
CA SER A 81 -15.31 0.51 0.30
C SER A 81 -15.70 -0.88 -0.18
N SER A 82 -15.79 -1.85 0.73
CA SER A 82 -16.62 -3.03 0.47
C SER A 82 -18.07 -2.55 0.34
N PRO A 83 -18.82 -2.94 -0.71
CA PRO A 83 -20.27 -2.80 -0.68
C PRO A 83 -20.80 -3.52 0.57
N PRO A 84 -21.74 -2.92 1.34
CA PRO A 84 -22.44 -3.68 2.36
C PRO A 84 -23.28 -4.76 1.66
N GLU A 85 -22.86 -6.02 1.78
CA GLU A 85 -23.70 -7.16 1.45
C GLU A 85 -24.80 -7.28 2.51
N THR A 86 -25.92 -6.57 2.32
CA THR A 86 -27.17 -6.85 3.05
C THR A 86 -27.89 -7.95 2.30
N ASN A 87 -27.56 -9.21 2.60
CA ASN A 87 -28.44 -10.33 2.28
C ASN A 87 -29.43 -10.50 3.43
N GLU A 88 -30.49 -9.70 3.43
CA GLU A 88 -31.73 -10.07 4.11
C GLU A 88 -32.51 -10.95 3.13
N GLU A 89 -32.35 -12.27 3.25
CA GLU A 89 -33.30 -13.20 2.65
C GLU A 89 -34.64 -13.04 3.41
N PRO A 90 -35.75 -12.69 2.75
CA PRO A 90 -37.04 -12.68 3.42
C PRO A 90 -37.44 -14.13 3.73
N THR A 91 -37.35 -14.48 5.01
CA THR A 91 -37.99 -15.69 5.55
C THR A 91 -39.50 -15.45 5.62
N ILE A 92 -40.25 -16.09 4.72
CA ILE A 92 -41.40 -17.02 4.89
C ILE A 92 -42.10 -17.17 3.55
#